data_AF-A0A9P5K2B7-F1
#
_entry.id   AF-A0A9P5K2B7-F1
#
_cell.length_a   1.000
_cell.length_b   1.000
_cell.length_c   1.000
_cell.angle_alpha   90.00
_cell.angle_beta   90.00
_cell.angle_gamma   90.00
#
_symmetry.space_group_name_H-M   'P 1'
#
loop_
_entity.id
_entity.type
_entity.pdbx_description
1 polymer ?
#
loop_
_entity_poly.entity_id
_entity_poly.type
_entity_poly.pdbx_seq_one_letter_code
_entity_poly.pdbx_strand_id
1 'polypeptide(L)'
;MHIVLVSNISNYHWTWSEHEVGPEIQTTTCPVGFDTLEALPNVLAICTSSTSNLPIQNSFSRITMTFRVASLSSPPMWMPQRFEILRSLFQAYVDAGVITCNDKLDDYRDATNGSKTEKDTPGLQILELARHIENDISARLLRQIVIRALTTDLKDEGCDVATAVSAVRKCHGLFVAQRTTIANQGKLLSGCALWLCQVD
;
A
#
# COMPACT_ATOMS: atom_id res chain seq x y z
N MET A 1 -4.86 27.86 1.08
CA MET A 1 -3.81 26.83 0.98
C MET A 1 -4.33 25.71 0.08
N HIS A 2 -3.73 25.55 -1.10
CA HIS A 2 -4.05 24.50 -2.06
C HIS A 2 -3.03 23.37 -1.91
N ILE A 3 -3.48 22.12 -1.87
CA ILE A 3 -2.60 20.95 -1.78
C ILE A 3 -2.66 20.22 -3.11
N VAL A 4 -1.49 20.03 -3.74
CA VAL A 4 -1.33 19.26 -4.98
C VAL A 4 -0.62 17.95 -4.65
N LEU A 5 -1.22 16.83 -5.04
CA LEU A 5 -0.66 15.49 -4.83
C LEU A 5 -0.12 14.95 -6.16
N VAL A 6 1.19 14.74 -6.26
CA VAL A 6 1.83 14.15 -7.44
C VAL A 6 2.29 12.73 -7.09
N SER A 7 1.63 11.75 -7.70
CA SER A 7 1.93 10.34 -7.43
C SER A 7 2.99 9.80 -8.38
N ASN A 8 3.95 9.04 -7.82
CA ASN A 8 5.03 8.37 -8.55
C ASN A 8 5.81 9.27 -9.53
N ILE A 9 6.39 10.34 -9.00
CA ILE A 9 7.12 11.37 -9.72
C ILE A 9 8.29 10.84 -10.57
N SER A 10 8.80 9.64 -10.26
CA SER A 10 9.81 8.93 -11.07
C SER A 10 9.32 8.52 -12.46
N ASN A 11 8.02 8.46 -12.69
CA ASN A 11 7.45 8.12 -14.00
C ASN A 11 7.40 9.32 -14.96
N TYR A 12 7.66 10.53 -14.47
CA TYR A 12 7.69 11.72 -15.31
C TYR A 12 9.09 11.87 -15.93
N HIS A 13 9.12 12.14 -17.23
CA HIS A 13 10.36 12.46 -17.93
C HIS A 13 10.75 13.92 -17.65
N TRP A 14 11.89 14.09 -17.00
CA TRP A 14 12.47 15.39 -16.63
C TRP A 14 13.51 15.83 -17.68
N THR A 15 13.09 16.03 -18.92
CA THR A 15 13.99 16.53 -19.97
C THR A 15 13.89 18.04 -20.04
N TRP A 16 14.87 18.74 -19.46
CA TRP A 16 15.19 20.11 -19.85
C TRP A 16 16.12 20.04 -21.05
N SER A 17 15.56 19.88 -22.26
CA SER A 17 16.32 20.08 -23.49
C SER A 17 16.10 21.51 -23.95
N GLU A 18 17.09 22.38 -23.75
CA GLU A 18 17.15 23.73 -24.35
C GLU A 18 17.37 23.70 -25.88
N HIS A 19 17.29 22.54 -26.53
CA HIS A 19 17.40 22.41 -27.98
C HIS A 19 16.19 21.73 -28.58
N GLU A 20 15.69 22.38 -29.62
CA GLU A 20 14.49 22.11 -30.41
C GLU A 20 14.27 20.61 -30.65
N VAL A 21 13.12 20.11 -30.20
CA VAL A 21 12.64 18.77 -30.58
C VAL A 21 11.34 18.97 -31.36
N GLY A 22 11.30 18.36 -32.55
CA GLY A 22 10.17 18.37 -33.48
C GLY A 22 8.88 17.71 -32.94
N PRO A 23 7.84 17.61 -33.77
CA PRO A 23 6.46 17.47 -33.36
C PRO A 23 6.04 16.03 -33.09
N GLU A 24 6.75 15.29 -32.23
CA GLU A 24 6.30 13.99 -31.75
C GLU A 24 6.19 13.99 -30.22
N ILE A 25 4.94 13.87 -29.77
CA ILE A 25 4.48 13.67 -28.38
C ILE A 25 4.66 14.89 -27.47
N GLN A 26 3.62 15.73 -27.43
CA GLN A 26 3.37 16.67 -26.34
C GLN A 26 3.04 15.91 -25.04
N THR A 27 4.00 15.18 -24.50
CA THR A 27 4.04 14.91 -23.06
C THR A 27 4.43 16.23 -22.42
N THR A 28 3.45 16.95 -21.85
CA THR A 28 3.71 18.13 -21.02
C THR A 28 4.84 17.80 -20.06
N THR A 29 5.99 18.42 -20.29
CA THR A 29 7.16 18.31 -19.45
C THR A 29 6.77 18.82 -18.07
N CYS A 30 6.81 17.92 -17.08
CA CYS A 30 6.51 18.20 -15.68
C CYS A 30 7.13 19.49 -15.11
N PRO A 31 8.35 19.96 -15.52
CA PRO A 31 8.88 21.24 -15.06
C PRO A 31 7.94 22.44 -15.30
N VAL A 32 7.28 22.56 -16.45
CA VAL A 32 6.40 23.71 -16.76
C VAL A 32 5.18 23.76 -15.81
N GLY A 33 4.70 22.58 -15.39
CA GLY A 33 3.62 22.47 -14.42
C GLY A 33 4.04 22.97 -13.04
N PHE A 34 5.26 22.67 -12.59
CA PHE A 34 5.78 23.15 -11.30
C PHE A 34 6.12 24.64 -11.32
N ASP A 35 6.65 25.17 -12.43
CA ASP A 35 6.87 26.61 -12.60
C ASP A 35 5.54 27.39 -12.50
N THR A 36 4.44 26.80 -13.01
CA THR A 36 3.10 27.39 -12.88
C THR A 36 2.58 27.33 -11.43
N LEU A 37 2.91 26.27 -10.70
CA LEU A 37 2.54 26.13 -9.29
C LEU A 37 3.34 27.08 -8.38
N GLU A 38 4.58 27.42 -8.76
CA GLU A 38 5.41 28.41 -8.07
C GLU A 38 4.85 29.83 -8.16
N ALA A 39 4.25 30.18 -9.31
CA ALA A 39 3.61 31.47 -9.48
C ALA A 39 2.33 31.67 -8.62
N LEU A 40 1.86 30.61 -7.94
CA LEU A 40 0.63 30.65 -7.14
C LEU A 40 0.94 30.76 -5.64
N PRO A 41 0.49 31.83 -4.96
CA PRO A 41 0.66 31.93 -3.52
C PRO A 41 -0.19 30.86 -2.81
N ASN A 42 0.36 30.28 -1.74
CA ASN A 42 -0.29 29.28 -0.88
C ASN A 42 -0.52 27.88 -1.50
N VAL A 43 0.41 27.38 -2.32
CA VAL A 43 0.37 26.01 -2.84
C VAL A 43 1.38 25.11 -2.11
N LEU A 44 0.96 23.93 -1.67
CA LEU A 44 1.81 22.86 -1.16
C LEU A 44 1.78 21.66 -2.11
N ALA A 45 2.91 21.30 -2.69
CA ALA A 45 3.02 20.10 -3.52
C ALA A 45 3.63 18.93 -2.73
N ILE A 46 2.91 17.81 -2.67
CA ILE A 46 3.37 16.56 -2.05
C ILE A 46 3.56 15.53 -3.15
N CYS A 47 4.80 15.11 -3.33
CA CYS A 47 5.21 14.20 -4.38
C CYS A 47 5.61 12.84 -3.77
N THR A 48 5.27 11.73 -4.42
CA THR A 48 5.70 10.38 -4.00
C THR A 48 6.50 9.72 -5.10
N SER A 49 7.45 8.85 -4.76
CA SER A 49 8.22 8.06 -5.71
C SER A 49 8.32 6.61 -5.25
N SER A 50 8.22 5.68 -6.18
CA SER A 50 8.51 4.26 -5.93
C SER A 50 10.02 3.96 -5.90
N THR A 51 10.85 4.93 -6.31
CA THR A 51 12.31 4.86 -6.24
C THR A 51 12.86 5.89 -5.26
N SER A 52 13.85 5.47 -4.46
CA SER A 52 14.66 6.38 -3.64
C SER A 52 15.60 7.25 -4.47
N ASN A 53 15.93 6.79 -5.68
CA ASN A 53 16.84 7.45 -6.59
C ASN A 53 16.02 8.20 -7.64
N LEU A 54 15.81 9.48 -7.40
CA LEU A 54 15.33 10.40 -8.43
C LEU A 54 16.53 11.16 -9.00
N PRO A 55 16.63 11.34 -10.33
CA PRO A 55 17.68 12.14 -10.98
C PRO A 55 17.41 13.65 -10.82
N ILE A 56 17.00 14.10 -9.62
CA ILE A 56 16.42 15.43 -9.37
C ILE A 56 17.46 16.48 -8.95
N GLN A 57 18.68 16.08 -8.57
CA GLN A 57 19.64 17.01 -7.95
C GLN A 57 20.11 18.17 -8.84
N ASN A 58 19.98 18.11 -10.17
CA ASN A 58 20.48 19.16 -11.06
C ASN A 58 19.40 19.95 -11.81
N SER A 59 18.11 19.59 -11.68
CA SER A 59 17.05 20.13 -12.55
C SER A 59 16.14 21.18 -11.90
N PHE A 60 16.33 21.46 -10.61
CA PHE A 60 15.45 22.34 -9.80
C PHE A 60 16.23 23.49 -9.15
N SER A 61 17.19 24.08 -9.85
CA SER A 61 18.03 25.16 -9.31
C SER A 61 17.30 26.48 -9.05
N ARG A 62 16.02 26.62 -9.44
CA ARG A 62 15.22 27.86 -9.31
C ARG A 62 14.15 27.83 -8.23
N ILE A 63 13.68 26.65 -7.82
CA ILE A 63 12.64 26.52 -6.79
C ILE A 63 13.33 26.28 -5.45
N THR A 64 13.00 27.07 -4.42
CA THR A 64 13.45 26.82 -3.03
C THR A 64 12.72 25.60 -2.46
N MET A 65 12.95 24.43 -3.06
CA MET A 65 12.37 23.18 -2.60
C MET A 65 13.14 22.72 -1.36
N THR A 66 12.49 22.77 -0.20
CA THR A 66 13.00 22.08 0.98
C THR A 66 12.75 20.59 0.83
N PHE A 67 13.70 19.88 0.21
CA PHE A 67 13.62 18.45 0.02
C PHE A 67 13.80 17.71 1.36
N ARG A 68 12.71 17.15 1.89
CA ARG A 68 12.80 16.12 2.92
C ARG A 68 12.58 14.77 2.28
N VAL A 69 13.68 14.11 1.92
CA VAL A 69 13.65 12.71 1.50
C VAL A 69 13.45 11.86 2.74
N ALA A 70 12.21 11.46 2.99
CA ALA A 70 11.94 10.36 3.90
C ALA A 70 11.96 9.08 3.07
N SER A 71 12.98 8.24 3.27
CA SER A 71 12.90 6.84 2.84
C SER A 71 11.75 6.22 3.63
N LEU A 72 10.61 6.05 2.98
CA LEU A 72 9.48 5.35 3.52
C LEU A 72 9.75 3.86 3.30
N SER A 73 10.52 3.26 4.20
CA SER A 73 10.33 1.83 4.45
C SER A 73 8.89 1.67 4.95
N SER A 74 8.19 0.66 4.45
CA SER A 74 6.87 0.34 5.01
C SER A 74 7.08 0.10 6.50
N PRO A 75 6.48 0.91 7.40
CA PRO A 75 6.62 0.65 8.82
C PRO A 75 6.09 -0.76 9.08
N PRO A 76 6.71 -1.53 9.99
CA PRO A 76 6.20 -2.85 10.33
C PRO A 76 4.75 -2.68 10.78
N MET A 77 3.86 -3.52 10.27
CA MET A 77 2.45 -3.39 10.62
C MET A 77 2.20 -4.06 11.97
N TRP A 78 1.71 -3.28 12.93
CA TRP A 78 1.55 -3.76 14.30
C TRP A 78 0.38 -4.74 14.38
N MET A 79 0.45 -5.67 15.33
CA MET A 79 -0.53 -6.75 15.47
C MET A 79 -2.00 -6.27 15.50
N PRO A 80 -2.39 -5.23 16.27
CA PRO A 80 -3.76 -4.74 16.27
C PRO A 80 -4.20 -4.18 14.91
N GLN A 81 -3.30 -3.49 14.19
CA GLN A 81 -3.61 -2.93 12.87
C GLN A 81 -3.83 -4.04 11.83
N ARG A 82 -2.99 -5.08 11.84
CA ARG A 82 -3.17 -6.25 10.95
C ARG A 82 -4.50 -6.93 11.19
N PHE A 83 -4.82 -7.15 12.46
CA PHE A 83 -6.11 -7.71 12.84
C PHE A 83 -7.27 -6.86 12.33
N GLU A 84 -7.26 -5.53 12.55
CA GLU A 84 -8.35 -4.66 12.12
C GLU A 84 -8.50 -4.61 10.60
N ILE A 85 -7.41 -4.67 9.84
CA ILE A 85 -7.47 -4.78 8.37
C ILE A 85 -8.13 -6.09 7.97
N LEU A 86 -7.71 -7.22 8.55
CA LEU A 86 -8.33 -8.52 8.26
C LEU A 86 -9.81 -8.53 8.67
N ARG A 87 -10.12 -8.15 9.91
CA ARG A 87 -11.49 -8.09 10.43
C ARG A 87 -12.39 -7.23 9.55
N SER A 88 -11.96 -6.04 9.16
CA SER A 88 -12.77 -5.16 8.30
C SER A 88 -13.01 -5.75 6.92
N LEU A 89 -12.03 -6.44 6.34
CA LEU A 89 -12.21 -7.15 5.07
C LEU A 89 -13.19 -8.32 5.23
N PHE A 90 -12.95 -9.21 6.19
CA PHE A 90 -13.83 -10.37 6.44
C PHE A 90 -15.26 -9.91 6.77
N GLN A 91 -15.42 -8.85 7.56
CA GLN A 91 -16.74 -8.28 7.86
C GLN A 91 -17.44 -7.82 6.59
N ALA A 92 -16.74 -7.16 5.66
CA ALA A 92 -17.34 -6.76 4.38
C ALA A 92 -17.84 -7.96 3.55
N TYR A 93 -17.14 -9.10 3.60
CA TYR A 93 -17.58 -10.33 2.94
C TYR A 93 -18.71 -11.06 3.69
N VAL A 94 -18.76 -10.95 5.02
CA VAL A 94 -19.90 -11.40 5.84
C VAL A 94 -21.14 -10.55 5.52
N ASP A 95 -21.00 -9.23 5.50
CA ASP A 95 -22.07 -8.28 5.19
C ASP A 95 -22.60 -8.47 3.76
N ALA A 96 -21.74 -8.88 2.83
CA ALA A 96 -22.10 -9.22 1.46
C ALA A 96 -22.73 -10.63 1.30
N GLY A 97 -22.82 -11.42 2.38
CA GLY A 97 -23.35 -12.78 2.36
C GLY A 97 -22.44 -13.82 1.68
N VAL A 98 -21.19 -13.46 1.37
CA VAL A 98 -20.19 -14.37 0.78
C VAL A 98 -19.64 -15.30 1.86
N ILE A 99 -19.45 -14.77 3.08
CA ILE A 99 -19.03 -15.54 4.25
C ILE A 99 -20.22 -15.71 5.20
N THR A 100 -20.52 -16.95 5.57
CA THR A 100 -21.52 -17.28 6.58
C THR A 100 -20.94 -17.07 7.98
N CYS A 101 -21.52 -16.11 8.70
CA CYS A 101 -21.23 -15.84 10.09
C CYS A 101 -22.50 -15.27 10.72
N ASN A 102 -22.96 -15.87 11.82
CA ASN A 102 -24.21 -15.48 12.46
C ASN A 102 -24.10 -14.16 13.23
N ASP A 103 -22.87 -13.79 13.60
CA ASP A 103 -22.57 -12.64 14.45
C ASP A 103 -21.59 -11.69 13.77
N LYS A 104 -21.58 -10.44 14.26
CA LYS A 104 -20.55 -9.46 13.92
C LYS A 104 -19.20 -9.95 14.45
N LEU A 105 -18.13 -9.73 13.66
CA LEU A 105 -16.79 -10.13 14.06
C LEU A 105 -16.25 -9.25 15.20
N ASP A 106 -15.71 -9.91 16.22
CA ASP A 106 -15.13 -9.31 17.43
C ASP A 106 -14.05 -8.28 17.10
N ASP A 107 -13.96 -7.21 17.91
CA ASP A 107 -12.81 -6.30 17.86
C ASP A 107 -11.53 -6.95 18.39
N TYR A 108 -10.38 -6.30 18.21
CA TYR A 108 -9.09 -6.87 18.62
C TYR A 108 -9.03 -7.23 20.11
N ARG A 109 -9.63 -6.41 20.98
CA ARG A 109 -9.58 -6.60 22.43
C ARG A 109 -10.42 -7.80 22.83
N ASP A 110 -11.62 -7.91 22.26
CA ASP A 110 -12.56 -8.96 22.57
C ASP A 110 -12.08 -10.31 21.99
N ALA A 111 -11.52 -10.33 20.78
CA ALA A 111 -10.86 -11.51 20.21
C ALA A 111 -9.67 -11.98 21.07
N THR A 112 -8.88 -11.04 21.60
CA THR A 112 -7.75 -11.37 22.48
C THR A 112 -8.22 -11.93 23.83
N ASN A 113 -9.33 -11.42 24.37
CA ASN A 113 -9.92 -11.96 25.60
C ASN A 113 -10.54 -13.33 25.36
N GLY A 114 -11.20 -13.55 24.22
CA GLY A 114 -11.72 -14.85 23.78
C GLY A 114 -10.63 -15.91 23.68
N SER A 115 -9.44 -15.55 23.19
CA SER A 115 -8.26 -16.42 23.15
C SER A 115 -7.86 -17.01 24.52
N LYS A 116 -8.19 -16.33 25.62
CA LYS A 116 -7.88 -16.81 26.99
C LYS A 116 -8.91 -17.81 27.51
N THR A 117 -10.08 -17.87 26.86
CA THR A 117 -11.21 -18.70 27.26
C THR A 117 -11.33 -19.98 26.43
N GLU A 118 -10.37 -20.26 25.55
CA GLU A 118 -10.32 -21.42 24.63
C GLU A 118 -11.57 -21.62 23.75
N LYS A 119 -12.40 -20.57 23.61
CA LYS A 119 -13.56 -20.61 22.74
C LYS A 119 -13.13 -20.35 21.31
N ASP A 120 -13.37 -21.30 20.42
CA ASP A 120 -13.13 -21.14 18.98
C ASP A 120 -14.18 -20.19 18.40
N THR A 121 -13.83 -18.91 18.32
CA THR A 121 -14.67 -17.85 17.74
C THR A 121 -14.12 -17.39 16.38
N PRO A 122 -14.97 -16.88 15.49
CA PRO A 122 -14.53 -16.23 14.25
C PRO A 122 -13.45 -15.16 14.48
N GLY A 123 -13.58 -14.37 15.56
CA GLY A 123 -12.57 -13.39 15.97
C GLY A 123 -11.22 -14.02 16.30
N LEU A 124 -11.21 -15.16 17.01
CA LEU A 124 -9.99 -15.89 17.33
C LEU A 124 -9.30 -16.43 16.08
N GLN A 125 -10.04 -16.98 15.12
CA GLN A 125 -9.50 -17.49 13.86
C GLN A 125 -8.82 -16.38 13.03
N ILE A 126 -9.43 -15.20 12.97
CA ILE A 126 -8.85 -14.02 12.33
C ILE A 126 -7.62 -13.51 13.11
N LEU A 127 -7.64 -13.58 14.44
CA LEU A 127 -6.50 -13.23 15.29
C LEU A 127 -5.31 -14.16 15.04
N GLU A 128 -5.54 -15.46 14.93
CA GLU A 128 -4.50 -16.42 14.59
C GLU A 128 -3.95 -16.21 13.19
N LEU A 129 -4.80 -15.88 12.22
CA LEU A 129 -4.37 -15.50 10.88
C LEU A 129 -3.47 -14.25 10.91
N ALA A 130 -3.85 -13.24 11.69
CA ALA A 130 -3.05 -12.03 11.88
C ALA A 130 -1.68 -12.33 12.52
N ARG A 131 -1.59 -13.34 13.39
CA ARG A 131 -0.31 -13.80 14.00
C ARG A 131 0.56 -14.54 12.98
N HIS A 132 -0.06 -15.24 12.04
CA HIS A 132 0.64 -16.00 11.01
C HIS A 132 1.23 -15.12 9.90
N ILE A 133 0.62 -13.97 9.62
CA ILE A 133 1.12 -13.02 8.62
C ILE A 133 2.37 -12.30 9.17
N GLU A 134 3.35 -12.02 8.32
CA GLU A 134 4.60 -11.35 8.70
C GLU A 134 4.39 -9.84 8.96
N ASN A 135 5.29 -9.21 9.74
CA ASN A 135 5.18 -7.78 10.08
C ASN A 135 5.60 -6.85 8.92
N ASP A 136 6.35 -7.36 7.94
CA ASP A 136 6.93 -6.59 6.84
C ASP A 136 5.97 -6.40 5.64
N ILE A 137 4.78 -7.00 5.71
CA ILE A 137 3.77 -6.91 4.65
C ILE A 137 3.05 -5.56 4.75
N SER A 138 2.95 -4.86 3.61
CA SER A 138 2.18 -3.62 3.53
C SER A 138 0.67 -3.88 3.62
N ALA A 139 -0.09 -2.89 4.12
CA ALA A 139 -1.56 -2.96 4.17
C ALA A 139 -2.20 -3.22 2.80
N ARG A 140 -1.60 -2.67 1.74
CA ARG A 140 -2.05 -2.90 0.36
C ARG A 140 -1.86 -4.36 -0.05
N LEU A 141 -0.69 -4.93 0.20
CA LEU A 141 -0.41 -6.32 -0.14
C LEU A 141 -1.31 -7.26 0.65
N LEU A 142 -1.51 -7.01 1.95
CA LEU A 142 -2.41 -7.79 2.79
C LEU A 142 -3.84 -7.81 2.21
N ARG A 143 -4.39 -6.66 1.81
CA ARG A 143 -5.70 -6.57 1.16
C ARG A 143 -5.75 -7.38 -0.13
N GLN A 144 -4.71 -7.30 -0.96
CA GLN A 144 -4.64 -8.05 -2.22
C GLN A 144 -4.60 -9.56 -2.02
N ILE A 145 -3.88 -10.04 -0.99
CA ILE A 145 -3.84 -11.46 -0.62
C ILE A 145 -5.25 -11.94 -0.24
N VAL A 146 -5.95 -11.19 0.62
CA VAL A 146 -7.31 -11.54 1.05
C VAL A 146 -8.26 -11.59 -0.16
N ILE A 147 -8.30 -10.52 -0.97
CA ILE A 147 -9.17 -10.48 -2.16
C ILE A 147 -8.87 -11.67 -3.06
N ARG A 148 -7.60 -11.91 -3.39
CA ARG A 148 -7.22 -13.02 -4.27
C ARG A 148 -7.63 -14.37 -3.70
N ALA A 149 -7.43 -14.60 -2.41
CA ALA A 149 -7.83 -15.84 -1.75
C ALA A 149 -9.34 -16.06 -1.85
N LEU A 150 -10.13 -15.04 -1.51
CA LEU A 150 -11.59 -15.16 -1.47
C LEU A 150 -12.21 -15.24 -2.88
N THR A 151 -11.65 -14.54 -3.87
CA THR A 151 -12.19 -14.59 -5.25
C THR A 151 -11.73 -15.79 -6.06
N THR A 152 -10.55 -16.34 -5.76
CA THR A 152 -9.94 -17.41 -6.59
C THR A 152 -10.20 -18.79 -6.00
N ASP A 153 -10.11 -18.94 -4.68
CA ASP A 153 -10.13 -20.25 -4.03
C ASP A 153 -11.53 -20.65 -3.54
N LEU A 154 -12.48 -19.71 -3.35
CA LEU A 154 -13.79 -19.95 -2.73
C LEU A 154 -14.99 -19.82 -3.70
N LYS A 155 -14.77 -20.00 -5.01
CA LYS A 155 -15.79 -19.97 -6.10
C LYS A 155 -17.26 -20.04 -5.64
N ASP A 156 -18.05 -19.00 -5.95
CA ASP A 156 -19.53 -18.80 -5.94
C ASP A 156 -20.45 -19.49 -4.90
N GLU A 157 -19.97 -20.42 -4.08
CA GLU A 157 -20.70 -21.06 -3.00
C GLU A 157 -20.27 -20.40 -1.68
N GLY A 158 -21.24 -19.88 -0.93
CA GLY A 158 -20.97 -19.24 0.36
C GLY A 158 -20.13 -20.14 1.27
N CYS A 159 -19.20 -19.56 2.01
CA CYS A 159 -18.23 -20.29 2.84
C CYS A 159 -18.26 -19.80 4.29
N ASP A 160 -17.86 -20.62 5.26
CA ASP A 160 -17.72 -20.15 6.64
C ASP A 160 -16.40 -19.39 6.86
N VAL A 161 -16.29 -18.71 8.02
CA VAL A 161 -15.10 -17.93 8.38
C VAL A 161 -13.84 -18.81 8.44
N ALA A 162 -13.95 -20.05 8.92
CA ALA A 162 -12.81 -20.97 9.04
C ALA A 162 -12.22 -21.33 7.67
N THR A 163 -13.09 -21.59 6.69
CA THR A 163 -12.71 -21.89 5.31
C THR A 163 -12.08 -20.66 4.65
N ALA A 164 -12.68 -19.48 4.85
CA ALA A 164 -12.13 -18.22 4.36
C ALA A 164 -10.74 -17.90 4.95
N VAL A 165 -10.57 -18.09 6.26
CA VAL A 165 -9.27 -17.94 6.95
C VAL A 165 -8.23 -18.90 6.38
N SER A 166 -8.61 -20.17 6.16
CA SER A 166 -7.72 -21.18 5.58
C SER A 166 -7.29 -20.84 4.16
N ALA A 167 -8.20 -20.32 3.32
CA ALA A 167 -7.89 -19.86 1.97
C ALA A 167 -6.88 -18.70 1.99
N VAL A 168 -7.10 -17.70 2.86
CA VAL A 168 -6.17 -16.57 3.01
C VAL A 168 -4.79 -17.04 3.48
N ARG A 169 -4.74 -17.96 4.45
CA ARG A 169 -3.48 -18.55 4.95
C ARG A 169 -2.71 -19.26 3.84
N LYS A 170 -3.39 -20.06 3.02
CA LYS A 170 -2.81 -20.74 1.86
C LYS A 170 -2.26 -19.74 0.83
N CYS A 171 -3.06 -18.73 0.48
CA CYS A 171 -2.67 -17.70 -0.48
C CYS A 171 -1.44 -16.90 0.01
N HIS A 172 -1.40 -16.54 1.29
CA HIS A 172 -0.25 -15.91 1.93
C HIS A 172 1.01 -16.77 1.80
N GLY A 173 0.94 -18.07 2.11
CA GLY A 173 2.07 -19.00 1.97
C GLY A 173 2.64 -19.06 0.55
N LEU A 174 1.76 -19.07 -0.47
CA LEU A 174 2.19 -19.03 -1.88
C LEU A 174 2.90 -17.71 -2.23
N PHE A 175 2.42 -16.58 -1.71
CA PHE A 175 3.06 -15.27 -1.92
C PHE A 175 4.43 -15.16 -1.25
N VAL A 176 4.56 -15.66 -0.02
CA VAL A 176 5.85 -15.69 0.70
C VAL A 176 6.85 -16.55 -0.08
N ALA A 177 6.46 -17.74 -0.55
CA ALA A 177 7.31 -18.58 -1.37
C ALA A 177 7.80 -17.87 -2.65
N GLN A 178 6.91 -17.16 -3.35
CA GLN A 178 7.26 -16.36 -4.54
C GLN A 178 8.23 -15.21 -4.23
N ARG A 179 8.02 -14.48 -3.12
CA ARG A 179 8.94 -13.40 -2.69
C ARG A 179 10.34 -13.94 -2.42
N THR A 180 10.46 -15.08 -1.74
CA THR A 180 11.76 -15.71 -1.46
C THR A 180 12.48 -16.14 -2.74
N THR A 181 11.75 -16.68 -3.73
CA THR A 181 12.33 -17.01 -5.04
C THR A 181 12.86 -15.78 -5.77
N ILE A 182 12.11 -14.67 -5.77
CA ILE A 182 12.50 -13.41 -6.44
C ILE A 182 13.65 -12.70 -5.71
N ALA A 183 13.65 -12.72 -4.37
CA ALA A 183 14.72 -12.16 -3.55
C ALA A 183 16.05 -12.87 -3.81
N ASN A 184 16.04 -14.20 -3.92
CA ASN A 184 17.21 -15.00 -4.26
C ASN A 184 17.73 -14.76 -5.70
N GLN A 185 16.91 -14.13 -6.56
CA GLN A 185 17.30 -13.70 -7.91
C GLN A 185 17.81 -12.24 -7.96
N GLY A 186 18.03 -11.58 -6.82
CA GLY A 186 18.74 -10.30 -6.73
C GLY A 186 17.97 -9.07 -7.22
N LYS A 187 16.62 -9.12 -7.31
CA LYS A 187 15.79 -8.06 -7.91
C LYS A 187 15.03 -7.13 -6.94
N LEU A 188 15.34 -7.14 -5.65
CA LEU A 188 14.64 -6.28 -4.67
C LEU A 188 15.48 -5.06 -4.29
N LEU A 189 15.40 -4.01 -5.12
CA LEU A 189 15.65 -2.63 -4.69
C LEU A 189 14.30 -1.92 -4.63
N SER A 190 13.65 -1.95 -3.48
CA SER A 190 12.37 -1.25 -3.26
C SER A 190 12.47 -0.35 -2.04
N GLY A 191 12.87 0.89 -2.27
CA GLY A 191 12.69 2.00 -1.32
C GLY A 191 11.68 2.97 -1.91
N CYS A 192 10.54 3.14 -1.26
CA CYS A 192 9.63 4.23 -1.58
C CYS A 192 10.15 5.51 -0.91
N ALA A 193 10.05 6.65 -1.59
CA ALA A 193 10.46 7.93 -1.04
C ALA A 193 9.30 8.93 -1.11
N LEU A 194 9.07 9.65 0.00
CA LEU A 194 8.19 10.81 0.03
C LEU A 194 9.03 12.05 -0.23
N TRP A 195 8.52 12.94 -1.07
CA TRP A 195 9.17 14.17 -1.49
C TRP A 195 8.21 15.33 -1.20
N LEU A 196 8.55 16.13 -0.20
CA LEU A 196 7.81 17.35 0.09
C LEU A 196 8.45 18.50 -0.68
N CYS A 197 7.64 19.23 -1.45
CA CYS A 197 8.04 20.46 -2.12
C CYS A 197 7.20 21.60 -1.56
N GLN A 198 7.79 22.38 -0.66
CA GLN A 198 7.23 23.66 -0.28
C GLN A 198 7.73 24.70 -1.28
N VAL A 199 6.81 25.48 -1.82
CA VAL A 199 7.11 26.62 -2.69
C VAL A 199 6.81 27.88 -1.89
N ASP A 200 7.83 28.69 -1.64
CA ASP A 200 7.75 29.94 -0.88
C ASP A 200 7.42 31.13 -1.78
#